data_AF-A0A5C6LXL5-F1
#
_entry.id   AF-A0A5C6LXL5-F1
#
_cell.length_a   1.000
_cell.length_b   1.000
_cell.length_c   1.000
_cell.angle_alpha   90.00
_cell.angle_beta   90.00
_cell.angle_gamma   90.00
#
_symmetry.space_group_name_H-M   'P 1'
#
loop_
_entity.id
_entity.type
_entity.pdbx_description
1 polymer ?
#
loop_
_entity_poly.entity_id
_entity_poly.type
_entity_poly.pdbx_seq_one_letter_code
_entity_poly.pdbx_strand_id
1 'polypeptide(L)'
;MRSAPFLLCSAILCLLFSGCRKDDDQYYEGVVVYQSCTTTVVAVTNRDYGVAWTNCHNGARYEHVFEAHVAGTGHIGDGLHPGDKIRFELAPRESFAYCKVMDCTPSLTASIILRRV
;
A
#
# COMPACT_ATOMS: atom_id res chain seq x y z
N MET A 1 -11.09 -37.73 49.03
CA MET A 1 -10.33 -36.67 48.32
C MET A 1 -9.96 -37.18 46.94
N ARG A 2 -9.94 -36.27 45.94
CA ARG A 2 -9.39 -36.39 44.57
C ARG A 2 -10.33 -36.88 43.47
N SER A 3 -11.21 -35.98 43.03
CA SER A 3 -11.85 -36.01 41.71
C SER A 3 -11.79 -34.61 41.10
N ALA A 4 -10.60 -34.17 40.67
CA ALA A 4 -10.44 -32.87 40.02
C ALA A 4 -9.27 -32.75 39.00
N PRO A 5 -8.97 -33.75 38.12
CA PRO A 5 -8.01 -33.49 37.03
C PRO A 5 -8.68 -33.16 35.69
N PHE A 6 -9.98 -33.42 35.49
CA PHE A 6 -10.59 -33.36 34.15
C PHE A 6 -11.00 -31.96 33.67
N LEU A 7 -11.18 -30.99 34.58
CA LEU A 7 -11.62 -29.63 34.22
C LEU A 7 -10.48 -28.73 33.72
N LEU A 8 -9.22 -29.11 33.92
CA LEU A 8 -8.06 -28.32 33.50
C LEU A 8 -7.66 -28.56 32.03
N CYS A 9 -7.99 -29.72 31.45
CA CYS A 9 -7.65 -30.02 30.05
C CYS A 9 -8.56 -29.31 29.03
N SER A 10 -9.82 -29.01 29.38
CA SER A 10 -10.74 -28.35 28.43
C SER A 10 -10.44 -26.86 28.25
N ALA A 11 -9.90 -26.19 29.28
CA ALA A 11 -9.54 -24.77 29.20
C ALA A 11 -8.32 -24.50 28.30
N ILE A 12 -7.38 -25.45 28.21
CA ILE A 12 -6.16 -25.32 27.40
C ILE A 12 -6.47 -25.50 25.90
N LEU A 13 -7.45 -26.35 25.56
CA LEU A 13 -7.85 -26.57 24.17
C LEU A 13 -8.54 -25.35 23.55
N CYS A 14 -9.29 -24.57 24.34
CA CYS A 14 -9.95 -23.35 23.86
C CYS A 14 -8.98 -22.18 23.57
N LEU A 15 -7.80 -22.16 24.19
CA LEU A 15 -6.76 -21.16 23.94
C LEU A 15 -5.96 -21.43 22.65
N LEU A 16 -6.09 -22.62 22.04
CA LEU A 16 -5.47 -22.93 20.75
C LEU A 16 -6.34 -22.51 19.55
N PHE A 17 -7.60 -22.13 19.80
CA PHE A 17 -8.53 -21.58 18.80
C PHE A 17 -8.67 -20.07 18.87
N SER A 18 -7.80 -19.35 19.60
CA SER A 18 -7.55 -17.95 19.29
C SER A 18 -6.83 -17.92 17.94
N GLY A 19 -7.64 -18.12 16.89
CA GLY A 19 -7.20 -18.13 15.51
C GLY A 19 -6.34 -16.92 15.27
N CYS A 20 -5.28 -17.11 14.49
CA CYS A 20 -4.61 -16.03 13.80
C CYS A 20 -5.68 -15.32 12.96
N ARG A 21 -6.37 -14.37 13.58
CA ARG A 21 -7.21 -13.42 12.87
C ARG A 21 -6.21 -12.62 12.06
N LYS A 22 -6.11 -12.98 10.78
CA LYS A 22 -5.40 -12.18 9.79
C LYS A 22 -6.03 -10.80 9.90
N ASP A 23 -5.25 -9.90 10.51
CA ASP A 23 -5.64 -8.52 10.75
C ASP A 23 -6.21 -7.98 9.45
N ASP A 24 -7.40 -7.38 9.50
CA ASP A 24 -8.14 -6.95 8.32
C ASP A 24 -7.17 -6.22 7.38
N ASP A 25 -6.95 -6.84 6.22
CA ASP A 25 -5.89 -6.50 5.27
C ASP A 25 -5.69 -4.98 5.16
N GLN A 26 -4.53 -4.47 5.59
CA GLN A 26 -4.25 -3.03 5.61
C GLN A 26 -4.03 -2.48 4.19
N TYR A 27 -5.13 -2.21 3.49
CA TYR A 27 -5.12 -1.58 2.19
C TYR A 27 -5.09 -0.05 2.28
N TYR A 28 -4.43 0.56 1.31
CA TYR A 28 -4.48 1.97 0.98
C TYR A 28 -5.41 2.17 -0.22
N GLU A 29 -6.06 3.31 -0.25
CA GLU A 29 -6.81 3.81 -1.39
C GLU A 29 -6.16 5.11 -1.84
N GLY A 30 -6.09 5.32 -3.15
CA GLY A 30 -5.51 6.53 -3.70
C GLY A 30 -6.01 6.85 -5.09
N VAL A 31 -5.65 8.05 -5.53
CA VAL A 31 -5.92 8.55 -6.87
C VAL A 31 -4.59 8.86 -7.54
N VAL A 32 -4.42 8.42 -8.78
CA VAL A 32 -3.26 8.80 -9.59
C VAL A 32 -3.41 10.26 -9.96
N VAL A 33 -2.47 11.11 -9.53
CA VAL A 33 -2.53 12.57 -9.75
C VAL A 33 -1.58 13.05 -10.83
N TYR A 34 -0.58 12.25 -11.18
CA TYR A 34 0.37 12.53 -12.25
C TYR A 34 0.95 11.23 -12.79
N GLN A 35 1.20 11.18 -14.09
CA GLN A 35 1.90 10.09 -14.75
C GLN A 35 2.74 10.61 -15.92
N SER A 36 3.93 10.06 -16.05
CA SER A 36 4.86 10.25 -17.15
C SER A 36 5.37 8.88 -17.63
N CYS A 37 6.33 8.87 -18.56
CA CYS A 37 7.01 7.65 -18.98
C CYS A 37 7.81 6.98 -17.86
N THR A 38 8.17 7.70 -16.80
CA THR A 38 9.09 7.24 -15.75
C THR A 38 8.51 7.31 -14.34
N THR A 39 7.46 8.11 -14.14
CA THR A 39 6.93 8.41 -12.82
C THR A 39 5.42 8.24 -12.82
N THR A 40 4.89 7.64 -11.75
CA THR A 40 3.48 7.67 -11.40
C THR A 40 3.37 8.23 -9.98
N VAL A 41 2.56 9.26 -9.78
CA VAL A 41 2.33 9.85 -8.46
C VAL A 41 0.91 9.54 -8.00
N VAL A 42 0.80 9.01 -6.79
CA VAL A 42 -0.46 8.63 -6.17
C VAL A 42 -0.69 9.52 -4.95
N ALA A 43 -1.89 10.10 -4.86
CA ALA A 43 -2.40 10.75 -3.64
C ALA A 43 -3.21 9.74 -2.83
N VAL A 44 -2.84 9.53 -1.57
CA VAL A 44 -3.54 8.63 -0.66
C VAL A 44 -4.79 9.32 -0.11
N THR A 45 -5.92 8.61 -0.12
CA THR A 45 -7.23 9.19 0.24
C THR A 45 -7.84 8.61 1.52
N ASN A 46 -7.37 7.46 2.00
CA ASN A 46 -7.97 6.78 3.17
C ASN A 46 -7.06 6.75 4.42
N ARG A 47 -5.80 7.17 4.32
CA ARG A 47 -4.80 7.11 5.40
C ARG A 47 -3.79 8.25 5.28
N ASP A 48 -3.15 8.58 6.39
CA ASP A 48 -2.03 9.53 6.41
C ASP A 48 -0.73 8.82 5.98
N TYR A 49 -0.50 8.80 4.66
CA TYR A 49 0.72 8.30 4.06
C TYR A 49 1.10 9.18 2.87
N GLY A 50 2.32 9.70 2.89
CA GLY A 50 2.83 10.53 1.80
C GLY A 50 3.60 11.75 2.30
N VAL A 51 3.93 12.61 1.35
CA VAL A 51 4.56 13.92 1.59
C VAL A 51 3.79 15.00 0.84
N ALA A 52 4.00 16.25 1.25
CA ALA A 52 3.55 17.38 0.45
C ALA A 52 4.40 17.50 -0.82
N TRP A 53 3.77 17.82 -1.94
CA TRP A 53 4.44 17.99 -3.22
C TRP A 53 3.74 19.05 -4.07
N THR A 54 4.53 19.80 -4.82
CA THR A 54 4.04 20.74 -5.83
C THR A 54 4.50 20.24 -7.18
N ASN A 55 3.55 19.91 -8.05
CA ASN A 55 3.84 19.50 -9.40
C ASN A 55 4.43 20.69 -10.18
N CYS A 56 5.68 20.58 -10.57
CA CYS A 56 6.42 21.63 -11.27
C CYS A 56 5.97 21.86 -12.72
N HIS A 57 5.17 20.96 -13.31
CA HIS A 57 4.61 21.15 -14.66
C HIS A 57 3.38 22.05 -14.68
N ASN A 58 2.53 21.99 -13.63
CA ASN A 58 1.24 22.70 -13.61
C ASN A 58 1.00 23.53 -12.33
N GLY A 59 1.92 23.50 -11.37
CA GLY A 59 1.82 24.23 -10.10
C GLY A 59 0.82 23.65 -9.08
N ALA A 60 0.18 22.51 -9.39
CA ALA A 60 -0.80 21.90 -8.50
C ALA A 60 -0.12 21.38 -7.23
N ARG A 61 -0.76 21.64 -6.08
CA ARG A 61 -0.25 21.27 -4.75
C ARG A 61 -1.04 20.09 -4.21
N TYR A 62 -0.34 19.10 -3.68
CA TYR A 62 -0.92 17.90 -3.13
C TYR A 62 -0.33 17.62 -1.74
N GLU A 63 -1.16 17.03 -0.89
CA GLU A 63 -0.77 16.45 0.39
C GLU A 63 -0.93 14.93 0.31
N HIS A 64 -0.18 14.20 1.13
CA HIS A 64 -0.22 12.73 1.18
C HIS A 64 0.03 12.05 -0.18
N VAL A 65 1.06 12.51 -0.92
CA VAL A 65 1.48 11.88 -2.18
C VAL A 65 2.81 11.15 -2.07
N PHE A 66 3.03 10.20 -2.98
CA PHE A 66 4.31 9.53 -3.18
C PHE A 66 4.44 9.08 -4.64
N GLU A 67 5.67 8.86 -5.08
CA GLU A 67 5.97 8.21 -6.35
C GLU A 67 5.77 6.70 -6.19
N ALA A 68 4.87 6.14 -6.98
CA ALA A 68 4.47 4.74 -6.92
C ALA A 68 5.17 3.93 -8.02
N HIS A 69 5.81 2.82 -7.61
CA HIS A 69 6.23 1.77 -8.53
C HIS A 69 5.33 0.55 -8.35
N VAL A 70 4.60 0.17 -9.39
CA VAL A 70 3.75 -1.01 -9.32
C VAL A 70 4.62 -2.27 -9.35
N ALA A 71 4.52 -3.08 -8.30
CA ALA A 71 5.17 -4.36 -8.13
C ALA A 71 4.25 -5.52 -8.56
N GLY A 72 4.84 -6.58 -9.12
CA GLY A 72 4.15 -7.83 -9.47
C GLY A 72 3.52 -7.89 -10.87
N THR A 73 2.87 -9.02 -11.17
CA THR A 73 2.30 -9.36 -12.49
C THR A 73 0.86 -8.86 -12.70
N GLY A 74 0.42 -7.87 -11.92
CA GLY A 74 -0.87 -7.23 -12.16
C GLY A 74 -0.81 -6.55 -13.51
N HIS A 75 -1.37 -7.18 -14.55
CA HIS A 75 -1.47 -6.61 -15.89
C HIS A 75 -2.33 -5.34 -15.84
N ILE A 76 -1.67 -4.20 -15.61
CA ILE A 76 -2.25 -2.92 -15.98
C ILE A 76 -1.94 -2.78 -17.45
N GLY A 77 -2.86 -3.23 -18.33
CA GLY A 77 -2.64 -3.27 -19.78
C GLY A 77 -2.05 -1.95 -20.29
N ASP A 78 -2.77 -0.85 -20.07
CA ASP A 78 -2.38 0.48 -20.53
C ASP A 78 -1.60 1.30 -19.48
N GLY A 79 -1.26 0.70 -18.33
CA GLY A 79 -0.70 1.43 -17.19
C GLY A 79 -1.73 2.26 -16.41
N LEU A 80 -1.25 2.92 -15.36
CA LEU A 80 -2.06 3.82 -14.52
C LEU A 80 -2.13 5.21 -15.14
N HIS A 81 -3.32 5.83 -15.14
CA HIS A 81 -3.57 7.14 -15.72
C HIS A 81 -4.02 8.15 -14.66
N PRO A 82 -3.73 9.45 -14.84
CA PRO A 82 -4.25 10.49 -13.96
C PRO A 82 -5.78 10.42 -13.84
N GLY A 83 -6.28 10.38 -12.61
CA GLY A 83 -7.70 10.22 -12.27
C GLY A 83 -8.09 8.79 -11.86
N ASP A 84 -7.25 7.79 -12.12
CA ASP A 84 -7.52 6.41 -11.73
C ASP A 84 -7.60 6.28 -10.21
N LYS A 85 -8.68 5.65 -9.74
CA LYS A 85 -8.85 5.27 -8.34
C LYS A 85 -8.31 3.86 -8.14
N ILE A 86 -7.37 3.71 -7.22
CA ILE A 86 -6.69 2.44 -6.98
C ILE A 86 -6.79 2.03 -5.52
N ARG A 87 -6.86 0.71 -5.30
CA ARG A 87 -6.64 0.08 -4.00
C ARG A 87 -5.33 -0.68 -4.05
N PHE A 88 -4.49 -0.53 -3.04
CA PHE A 88 -3.14 -1.10 -3.06
C PHE A 88 -2.61 -1.44 -1.66
N GLU A 89 -1.55 -2.24 -1.63
CA GLU A 89 -0.69 -2.44 -0.45
C GLU A 89 0.71 -1.92 -0.73
N LEU A 90 1.45 -1.53 0.30
CA LEU A 90 2.87 -1.23 0.19
C LEU A 90 3.66 -2.54 0.11
N ALA A 91 4.44 -2.70 -0.96
CA ALA A 91 5.29 -3.86 -1.19
C ALA A 91 6.47 -3.87 -0.20
N PRO A 92 6.67 -4.93 0.61
CA PRO A 92 7.80 -5.00 1.53
C PRO A 92 9.10 -5.27 0.79
N ARG A 93 10.10 -4.39 0.98
CA ARG A 93 11.52 -4.61 0.63
C ARG A 93 11.84 -4.84 -0.85
N GLU A 94 11.29 -4.04 -1.75
CA GLU A 94 11.81 -4.00 -3.12
C GLU A 94 12.90 -2.94 -3.24
N SER A 95 14.08 -3.36 -3.71
CA SER A 95 15.18 -2.47 -4.07
C SER A 95 15.05 -2.11 -5.55
N PHE A 96 14.73 -0.86 -5.86
CA PHE A 96 14.63 -0.38 -7.24
C PHE A 96 15.96 0.22 -7.67
N ALA A 97 16.43 -0.20 -8.85
CA ALA A 97 17.49 0.52 -9.54
C ALA A 97 16.89 1.83 -10.06
N TYR A 98 17.14 2.90 -9.32
CA TYR A 98 16.70 4.23 -9.67
C TYR A 98 17.56 4.75 -10.81
N CYS A 99 17.10 4.60 -12.06
CA CYS A 99 17.52 5.52 -13.10
C CYS A 99 16.84 6.85 -12.76
N LYS A 100 17.53 7.70 -11.98
CA LYS A 100 17.11 9.07 -11.67
C LYS A 100 17.11 9.89 -12.95
N VAL A 101 16.13 9.63 -13.82
CA VAL A 101 15.69 10.64 -14.76
C VAL A 101 15.18 11.76 -13.86
N MET A 102 15.69 12.98 -14.08
CA MET A 102 15.30 14.18 -13.32
C MET A 102 13.84 14.53 -13.64
N ASP A 103 12.91 13.66 -13.23
CA ASP A 103 11.49 13.87 -13.39
C ASP A 103 10.96 14.65 -12.17
N CYS A 104 9.81 15.26 -12.38
CA CYS A 104 9.12 16.05 -11.37
C CYS A 104 8.43 15.11 -10.38
N THR A 105 9.16 14.61 -9.38
CA THR A 105 8.64 13.61 -8.44
C THR A 105 8.60 14.11 -6.99
N PRO A 106 7.70 13.60 -6.15
CA PRO A 106 7.75 13.81 -4.71
C PRO A 106 9.01 13.14 -4.10
N SER A 107 9.43 13.62 -2.93
CA SER A 107 10.62 13.08 -2.24
C SER A 107 10.43 11.69 -1.62
N LEU A 108 9.19 11.21 -1.58
CA LEU A 108 8.86 9.88 -1.10
C LEU A 108 8.51 8.98 -2.29
N THR A 109 9.20 7.86 -2.37
CA THR A 109 8.97 6.83 -3.38
C THR A 109 8.69 5.51 -2.68
N ALA A 110 7.71 4.76 -3.16
CA ALA A 110 7.35 3.47 -2.61
C ALA A 110 6.75 2.57 -3.69
N SER A 111 6.69 1.29 -3.36
CA SER A 111 6.23 0.27 -4.29
C SER A 111 4.94 -0.32 -3.82
N ILE A 112 4.06 -0.57 -4.78
CA ILE A 112 2.69 -0.89 -4.50
C ILE A 112 2.28 -2.16 -5.21
N ILE A 113 1.52 -3.00 -4.51
CA ILE A 113 0.85 -4.14 -5.10
C ILE A 113 -0.60 -3.74 -5.29
N LEU A 114 -1.03 -3.64 -6.55
CA LEU A 114 -2.42 -3.32 -6.84
C LEU A 114 -3.36 -4.44 -6.41
N ARG A 115 -4.52 -4.02 -5.94
CA ARG A 115 -5.59 -4.89 -5.47
C ARG A 115 -6.85 -4.55 -6.25
N ARG A 116 -7.68 -5.56 -6.51
CA ARG A 116 -8.94 -5.36 -7.22
C ARG A 116 -9.82 -4.44 -6.36
N VAL A 117 -10.26 -3.33 -6.95
CA VAL A 117 -11.15 -2.34 -6.32
C VAL A 117 -12.53 -2.95 -6.11
#